data_AF-A0A924HBU0-F1
#
_entry.id   AF-A0A924HBU0-F1
#
_cell.length_a   1.000
_cell.length_b   1.000
_cell.length_c   1.000
_cell.angle_alpha   90.00
_cell.angle_beta   90.00
_cell.angle_gamma   90.00
#
_symmetry.space_group_name_H-M   'P 1'
#
loop_
_entity.id
_entity.type
_entity.pdbx_description
1 polymer ?
#
loop_
_entity_poly.entity_id
_entity_poly.type
_entity_poly.pdbx_seq_one_letter_code
_entity_poly.pdbx_strand_id
1 'polypeptide(L)'
;MHDLDDDKIYRFTLPELDKNLRLFYFIAGYRKQRIREEEAVNRVAVDALGELHDALKQDGYSGHQLEVFLVRLLFCLFADDTGIFQPKDSFHDLIEFHTHEDGSNVGAVLDTLFVTLNKDFDKRQKSLAEQFALFPYVNGQLFEERIDPPAFTADMRTQLLTLAKRNWGNISPAIFGAMFQRVIDLDAKTRRRELGAHYTSETNILKLIEPLFLDELRAEFIKVKGNSTRLFEFHKKLQSLTFLDPACGCGNFLVVAYRELRKLEIEVMRAASHFGERIGHVFDFLKVDVDQFYGIEYEEFPAQVAQVAMWLTDHQMNVEAGTEFGEPMLRVPLKRSAHVRHGNALRIDWADFVPPTRLNYILGNPPFRGKHLLSSEQSEDMDTVCEGIRNAKSLDYVAGWYIKAAQYITTTPDSFAGIAAASSRDRRKFKDVRFGRGSSDDMFVNIDRAETMARRKIRCGFVSTNSISQGEQAGVLWSWLLNRGMHIQFAHRTFKPRNGSWPLVTVGRAL
;
A
#
# COMPACT_ATOMS: atom_id res chain seq x y z
N MET A 1 12.84 30.44 19.92
CA MET A 1 13.41 29.58 18.86
C MET A 1 12.33 29.33 17.82
N HIS A 2 12.65 29.45 16.54
CA HIS A 2 11.73 29.17 15.43
C HIS A 2 12.23 27.90 14.74
N ASP A 3 11.44 26.85 14.83
CA ASP A 3 11.68 25.59 14.13
C ASP A 3 11.21 25.75 12.68
N LEU A 4 12.13 25.66 11.74
CA LEU A 4 11.86 25.84 10.31
C LEU A 4 11.36 24.55 9.64
N ASP A 5 11.55 23.38 10.27
CA ASP A 5 11.05 22.11 9.73
C ASP A 5 9.54 21.98 10.00
N ASP A 6 9.13 22.33 11.22
CA ASP A 6 7.74 22.21 11.70
C ASP A 6 6.96 23.54 11.73
N ASP A 7 7.59 24.64 11.29
CA ASP A 7 7.11 26.03 11.33
C ASP A 7 6.49 26.45 12.68
N LYS A 8 7.09 26.01 13.78
CA LYS A 8 6.64 26.28 15.16
C LYS A 8 7.57 27.22 15.89
N ILE A 9 7.00 28.15 16.63
CA ILE A 9 7.74 29.10 17.47
C ILE A 9 7.65 28.66 18.93
N TYR A 10 8.78 28.28 19.50
CA TYR A 10 8.94 27.96 20.91
C TYR A 10 9.49 29.17 21.67
N ARG A 11 8.82 29.59 22.74
CA ARG A 11 9.22 30.71 23.61
C ARG A 11 9.42 30.20 25.03
N PHE A 12 10.61 30.42 25.58
CA PHE A 12 10.97 30.09 26.97
C PHE A 12 12.08 31.05 27.42
N THR A 13 12.25 31.17 28.72
CA THR A 13 13.25 32.04 29.35
C THR A 13 14.62 31.35 29.45
N LEU A 14 15.70 32.13 29.59
CA LEU A 14 17.06 31.58 29.68
C LEU A 14 17.24 30.55 30.82
N PRO A 15 16.63 30.73 32.02
CA PRO A 15 16.68 29.73 33.09
C PRO A 15 15.93 28.42 32.80
N GLU A 16 15.11 28.36 31.76
CA GLU A 16 14.37 27.14 31.35
C GLU A 16 15.10 26.40 30.21
N LEU A 17 16.28 26.89 29.79
CA LEU A 17 17.01 26.33 28.66
C LEU A 17 17.39 24.87 28.90
N ASP A 18 17.80 24.51 30.12
CA ASP A 18 18.14 23.15 30.55
C ASP A 18 16.96 22.18 30.37
N LYS A 19 15.74 22.63 30.69
CA LYS A 19 14.49 21.87 30.51
C LYS A 19 14.09 21.73 29.04
N ASN A 20 14.56 22.64 28.18
CA ASN A 20 14.22 22.72 26.76
C ASN A 20 15.38 22.31 25.82
N LEU A 21 16.46 21.73 26.35
CA LEU A 21 17.64 21.31 25.58
C LEU A 21 17.30 20.42 24.37
N ARG A 22 16.23 19.63 24.47
CA ARG A 22 15.73 18.76 23.39
C ARG A 22 15.40 19.52 22.09
N LEU A 23 14.97 20.77 22.18
CA LEU A 23 14.68 21.61 21.00
C LEU A 23 15.94 21.98 20.21
N PHE A 24 17.13 21.84 20.79
CA PHE A 24 18.41 22.19 20.18
C PHE A 24 19.26 20.97 19.81
N TYR A 25 18.72 19.76 19.96
CA TYR A 25 19.41 18.51 19.66
C TYR A 25 19.88 18.42 18.21
N PHE A 26 19.20 19.09 17.28
CA PHE A 26 19.65 19.20 15.88
C PHE A 26 21.00 19.90 15.73
N ILE A 27 21.36 20.84 16.60
CA ILE A 27 22.65 21.56 16.58
C ILE A 27 23.80 20.61 16.90
N ALA A 28 23.56 19.63 17.77
CA ALA A 28 24.50 18.56 18.09
C ALA A 28 24.40 17.35 17.12
N GLY A 29 23.67 17.47 16.00
CA GLY A 29 23.53 16.44 14.98
C GLY A 29 22.44 15.39 15.25
N TYR A 30 21.63 15.56 16.29
CA TYR A 30 20.50 14.68 16.58
C TYR A 30 19.24 15.17 15.82
N ARG A 31 19.11 14.78 14.55
CA ARG A 31 17.80 14.68 13.86
C ARG A 31 17.48 13.19 13.69
N LYS A 32 16.24 12.77 13.98
CA LYS A 32 15.69 11.37 13.97
C LYS A 32 15.69 10.62 15.31
N GLN A 33 14.88 11.02 16.29
CA GLN A 33 14.57 10.11 17.41
C GLN A 33 13.41 9.16 17.08
N ARG A 34 12.25 9.69 16.69
CA ARG A 34 11.03 8.88 16.46
C ARG A 34 11.17 7.78 15.38
N ILE A 35 11.71 8.11 14.20
CA ILE A 35 11.92 7.13 13.10
C ILE A 35 12.91 6.03 13.50
N ARG A 36 13.94 6.33 14.31
CA ARG A 36 14.93 5.32 14.74
C ARG A 36 14.37 4.38 15.79
N GLU A 37 13.47 4.87 16.64
CA GLU A 37 12.76 4.09 17.67
C GLU A 37 11.77 3.11 17.02
N GLU A 38 10.92 3.58 16.09
CA GLU A 38 9.97 2.71 15.34
C GLU A 38 10.71 1.63 14.53
N GLU A 39 11.80 1.98 13.84
CA GLU A 39 12.64 1.00 13.13
C GLU A 39 13.25 -0.05 14.07
N ALA A 40 13.55 0.29 15.32
CA ALA A 40 14.12 -0.64 16.29
C ALA A 40 13.06 -1.60 16.84
N VAL A 41 11.88 -1.09 17.18
CA VAL A 41 10.74 -1.91 17.62
C VAL A 41 10.32 -2.89 16.52
N ASN A 42 10.21 -2.41 15.28
CA ASN A 42 9.87 -3.25 14.13
C ASN A 42 10.87 -4.39 13.92
N ARG A 43 12.18 -4.12 14.03
CA ARG A 43 13.23 -5.15 13.86
C ARG A 43 13.07 -6.29 14.86
N VAL A 44 12.91 -5.98 16.15
CA VAL A 44 12.79 -7.00 17.18
C VAL A 44 11.52 -7.86 16.97
N ALA A 45 10.42 -7.25 16.55
CA ALA A 45 9.18 -7.98 16.26
C ALA A 45 9.33 -8.89 15.02
N VAL A 46 10.00 -8.41 13.96
CA VAL A 46 10.30 -9.21 12.75
C VAL A 46 11.21 -10.39 13.06
N ASP A 47 12.24 -10.17 13.88
CA ASP A 47 13.18 -11.23 14.27
C ASP A 47 12.46 -12.32 15.07
N ALA A 48 11.67 -11.95 16.07
CA ALA A 48 10.91 -12.91 16.89
C ALA A 48 9.86 -13.70 16.08
N LEU A 49 9.16 -13.05 15.15
CA LEU A 49 8.22 -13.73 14.26
C LEU A 49 8.95 -14.65 13.26
N GLY A 50 10.14 -14.23 12.80
CA GLY A 50 11.03 -15.04 11.97
C GLY A 50 11.56 -16.28 12.69
N GLU A 51 11.84 -16.19 13.99
CA GLU A 51 12.23 -17.35 14.81
C GLU A 51 11.09 -18.38 14.92
N LEU A 52 9.84 -17.93 15.11
CA LEU A 52 8.68 -18.82 15.11
C LEU A 52 8.45 -19.47 13.73
N HIS A 53 8.60 -18.69 12.64
CA HIS A 53 8.61 -19.23 11.28
C HIS A 53 9.63 -20.36 11.12
N ASP A 54 10.88 -20.12 11.54
CA ASP A 54 11.96 -21.09 11.39
C ASP A 54 11.73 -22.34 12.22
N ALA A 55 11.17 -22.20 13.43
CA ALA A 55 10.81 -23.32 14.28
C ALA A 55 9.74 -24.20 13.60
N LEU A 56 8.65 -23.60 13.10
CA LEU A 56 7.59 -24.33 12.38
C LEU A 56 8.13 -25.03 11.12
N LYS A 57 8.99 -24.34 10.36
CA LYS A 57 9.61 -24.89 9.16
C LYS A 57 10.53 -26.07 9.47
N GLN A 58 11.34 -25.99 10.51
CA GLN A 58 12.23 -27.08 10.94
C GLN A 58 11.45 -28.30 11.44
N ASP A 59 10.27 -28.09 12.01
CA ASP A 59 9.34 -29.16 12.42
C ASP A 59 8.54 -29.76 11.25
N GLY A 60 8.67 -29.20 10.05
CA GLY A 60 8.09 -29.73 8.81
C GLY A 60 6.87 -28.97 8.29
N TYR A 61 6.38 -27.95 9.01
CA TYR A 61 5.30 -27.09 8.54
C TYR A 61 5.87 -25.97 7.67
N SER A 62 5.75 -26.10 6.33
CA SER A 62 6.45 -25.23 5.37
C SER A 62 5.63 -24.96 4.10
N GLY A 63 6.16 -24.10 3.22
CA GLY A 63 5.52 -23.71 1.96
C GLY A 63 4.36 -22.74 2.16
N HIS A 64 3.45 -22.72 1.19
CA HIS A 64 2.32 -21.78 1.13
C HIS A 64 1.50 -21.72 2.44
N GLN A 65 1.20 -22.86 3.05
CA GLN A 65 0.42 -22.92 4.29
C GLN A 65 1.11 -22.24 5.49
N LEU A 66 2.45 -22.25 5.55
CA LEU A 66 3.23 -21.54 6.57
C LEU A 66 3.14 -20.04 6.35
N GLU A 67 3.27 -19.61 5.09
CA GLU A 67 3.18 -18.21 4.70
C GLU A 67 1.79 -17.64 5.07
N VAL A 68 0.71 -18.31 4.64
CA VAL A 68 -0.67 -17.94 4.97
C VAL A 68 -0.91 -17.94 6.49
N PHE A 69 -0.43 -18.96 7.20
CA PHE A 69 -0.55 -19.05 8.67
C PHE A 69 0.08 -17.84 9.36
N LEU A 70 1.29 -17.44 8.95
CA LEU A 70 2.00 -16.34 9.58
C LEU A 70 1.35 -14.98 9.33
N VAL A 71 0.73 -14.76 8.17
CA VAL A 71 -0.03 -13.53 7.92
C VAL A 71 -1.30 -13.47 8.76
N ARG A 72 -2.00 -14.60 8.91
CA ARG A 72 -3.16 -14.71 9.82
C ARG A 72 -2.75 -14.47 11.27
N LEU A 73 -1.61 -15.02 11.69
CA LEU A 73 -1.08 -14.78 13.02
C LEU A 73 -0.73 -13.30 13.22
N LEU A 74 -0.03 -12.68 12.27
CA LEU A 74 0.32 -11.26 12.33
C LEU A 74 -0.92 -10.36 12.38
N PHE A 75 -1.97 -10.71 11.62
CA PHE A 75 -3.27 -10.07 11.73
C PHE A 75 -3.81 -10.18 13.17
N CYS A 76 -3.82 -11.38 13.76
CA CYS A 76 -4.36 -11.59 15.10
C CYS A 76 -3.61 -10.79 16.16
N LEU A 77 -2.28 -10.79 16.09
CA LEU A 77 -1.41 -10.01 16.97
C LEU A 77 -1.73 -8.51 16.91
N PHE A 78 -1.94 -7.97 15.71
CA PHE A 78 -2.27 -6.57 15.54
C PHE A 78 -3.72 -6.25 15.95
N ALA A 79 -4.65 -7.14 15.64
CA ALA A 79 -6.06 -6.98 15.96
C ALA A 79 -6.30 -6.90 17.48
N ASP A 80 -5.50 -7.62 18.26
CA ASP A 80 -5.58 -7.64 19.73
C ASP A 80 -5.18 -6.30 20.36
N ASP A 81 -4.17 -5.62 19.80
CA ASP A 81 -3.67 -4.34 20.33
C ASP A 81 -4.34 -3.09 19.77
N THR A 82 -5.04 -3.21 18.64
CA THR A 82 -5.69 -2.08 18.00
C THR A 82 -7.19 -2.00 18.27
N GLY A 83 -7.70 -2.92 19.09
CA GLY A 83 -9.10 -2.94 19.50
C GLY A 83 -10.07 -3.52 18.48
N ILE A 84 -9.55 -4.24 17.47
CA ILE A 84 -10.37 -5.05 16.57
C ILE A 84 -10.93 -6.25 17.36
N PHE A 85 -10.08 -6.90 18.15
CA PHE A 85 -10.52 -7.88 19.12
C PHE A 85 -10.88 -7.18 20.43
N GLN A 86 -12.01 -7.58 21.00
CA GLN A 86 -12.56 -7.00 22.22
C GLN A 86 -13.05 -8.14 23.13
N PRO A 87 -12.71 -8.12 24.43
CA PRO A 87 -11.84 -7.14 25.12
C PRO A 87 -10.40 -7.15 24.62
N LYS A 88 -9.61 -6.12 24.98
CA LYS A 88 -8.16 -6.12 24.72
C LYS A 88 -7.52 -7.40 25.29
N ASP A 89 -6.49 -7.91 24.62
CA ASP A 89 -5.72 -9.10 24.99
C ASP A 89 -6.52 -10.43 24.82
N SER A 90 -7.63 -10.40 24.07
CA SER A 90 -8.44 -11.59 23.79
C SER A 90 -7.67 -12.70 23.05
N PHE A 91 -6.83 -12.34 22.08
CA PHE A 91 -6.01 -13.32 21.37
C PHE A 91 -4.91 -13.86 22.29
N HIS A 92 -4.23 -13.00 23.05
CA HIS A 92 -3.30 -13.43 24.08
C HIS A 92 -3.96 -14.43 25.05
N ASP A 93 -5.11 -14.08 25.61
CA ASP A 93 -5.83 -14.88 26.62
C ASP A 93 -6.37 -16.19 26.06
N LEU A 94 -6.73 -16.21 24.78
CA LEU A 94 -7.07 -17.45 24.09
C LEU A 94 -5.87 -18.41 24.09
N ILE A 95 -4.66 -17.92 23.81
CA ILE A 95 -3.47 -18.77 23.83
C ILE A 95 -3.07 -19.11 25.27
N GLU A 96 -3.02 -18.14 26.18
CA GLU A 96 -2.55 -18.35 27.56
C GLU A 96 -3.44 -19.34 28.32
N PHE A 97 -4.77 -19.17 28.25
CA PHE A 97 -5.71 -19.89 29.10
C PHE A 97 -6.44 -21.06 28.43
N HIS A 98 -6.42 -21.15 27.09
CA HIS A 98 -7.18 -22.20 26.36
C HIS A 98 -6.28 -23.12 25.54
N THR A 99 -4.96 -23.01 25.66
CA THR A 99 -4.01 -23.98 25.09
C THR A 99 -3.19 -24.67 26.19
N HIS A 100 -2.82 -25.93 25.96
CA HIS A 100 -1.99 -26.72 26.85
C HIS A 100 -0.56 -26.19 26.86
N GLU A 101 0.10 -26.24 28.03
CA GLU A 101 1.48 -25.77 28.19
C GLU A 101 2.48 -26.49 27.26
N ASP A 102 2.21 -27.75 26.91
CA ASP A 102 3.04 -28.54 26.00
C ASP A 102 2.90 -28.15 24.51
N GLY A 103 1.97 -27.24 24.18
CA GLY A 103 1.70 -26.78 22.82
C GLY A 103 0.78 -27.68 22.00
N SER A 104 0.39 -28.86 22.52
CA SER A 104 -0.24 -29.93 21.76
C SER A 104 -1.55 -29.55 21.06
N ASN A 105 -2.31 -28.60 21.60
CA ASN A 105 -3.60 -28.18 21.05
C ASN A 105 -3.60 -26.77 20.43
N VAL A 106 -2.45 -26.07 20.36
CA VAL A 106 -2.38 -24.68 19.85
C VAL A 106 -2.89 -24.60 18.42
N GLY A 107 -2.46 -25.51 17.54
CA GLY A 107 -2.91 -25.56 16.15
C GLY A 107 -4.43 -25.69 16.00
N ALA A 108 -5.05 -26.57 16.79
CA ALA A 108 -6.50 -26.79 16.76
C ALA A 108 -7.30 -25.58 17.28
N VAL A 109 -6.79 -24.89 18.31
CA VAL A 109 -7.38 -23.66 18.82
C VAL A 109 -7.30 -22.54 17.78
N LEU A 110 -6.14 -22.37 17.14
CA LEU A 110 -5.94 -21.39 16.07
C LEU A 110 -6.81 -21.67 14.85
N ASP A 111 -6.97 -22.93 14.44
CA ASP A 111 -7.87 -23.29 13.33
C ASP A 111 -9.32 -22.91 13.67
N THR A 112 -9.78 -23.24 14.88
CA THR A 112 -11.12 -22.85 15.35
C THR A 112 -11.32 -21.33 15.34
N LEU A 113 -10.30 -20.58 15.77
CA LEU A 113 -10.30 -19.11 15.70
C LEU A 113 -10.41 -18.64 14.25
N PHE A 114 -9.59 -19.15 13.33
CA PHE A 114 -9.58 -18.73 11.92
C PHE A 114 -10.91 -19.04 11.23
N VAL A 115 -11.53 -20.20 11.51
CA VAL A 115 -12.89 -20.52 11.06
C VAL A 115 -13.88 -19.47 11.57
N THR A 116 -13.74 -19.05 12.84
CA THR A 116 -14.64 -18.08 13.48
C THR A 116 -14.50 -16.67 12.89
N LEU A 117 -13.27 -16.23 12.62
CA LEU A 117 -12.97 -14.94 11.96
C LEU A 117 -13.52 -14.87 10.52
N ASN A 118 -13.68 -16.02 9.86
CA ASN A 118 -14.30 -16.15 8.54
C ASN A 118 -15.84 -16.34 8.58
N LYS A 119 -16.46 -16.35 9.76
CA LYS A 119 -17.90 -16.66 9.87
C LYS A 119 -18.68 -15.54 10.52
N ASP A 120 -19.67 -15.03 9.80
CA ASP A 120 -20.65 -14.06 10.28
C ASP A 120 -21.37 -14.58 11.55
N PHE A 121 -21.68 -13.67 12.48
CA PHE A 121 -22.28 -13.96 13.78
C PHE A 121 -23.53 -14.82 13.66
N ASP A 122 -24.44 -14.47 12.74
CA ASP A 122 -25.71 -15.17 12.55
C ASP A 122 -25.54 -16.58 11.96
N LYS A 123 -24.38 -16.86 11.36
CA LYS A 123 -24.04 -18.17 10.79
C LYS A 123 -23.26 -19.05 11.77
N ARG A 124 -22.86 -18.54 12.94
CA ARG A 124 -22.13 -19.31 13.95
C ARG A 124 -23.07 -20.31 14.62
N GLN A 125 -22.50 -21.44 15.06
CA GLN A 125 -23.26 -22.42 15.84
C GLN A 125 -23.57 -21.82 17.22
N LYS A 126 -24.79 -22.04 17.71
CA LYS A 126 -25.22 -21.54 19.04
C LYS A 126 -24.41 -22.12 20.21
N SER A 127 -23.81 -23.29 20.00
CA SER A 127 -22.95 -23.97 20.96
C SER A 127 -21.46 -23.64 20.80
N LEU A 128 -21.09 -22.68 19.95
CA LEU A 128 -19.71 -22.22 19.84
C LEU A 128 -19.26 -21.68 21.20
N ALA A 129 -18.09 -22.12 21.67
CA ALA A 129 -17.60 -21.75 22.99
C ALA A 129 -17.35 -20.24 23.08
N GLU A 130 -17.60 -19.67 24.26
CA GLU A 130 -17.63 -18.21 24.49
C GLU A 130 -16.31 -17.54 24.14
N GLN A 131 -15.18 -18.19 24.43
CA GLN A 131 -13.84 -17.71 24.12
C GLN A 131 -13.60 -17.52 22.61
N PHE A 132 -14.36 -18.19 21.73
CA PHE A 132 -14.32 -17.96 20.29
C PHE A 132 -15.41 -17.00 19.83
N ALA A 133 -16.60 -17.06 20.45
CA ALA A 133 -17.77 -16.29 20.04
C ALA A 133 -17.56 -14.77 20.11
N LEU A 134 -16.67 -14.30 20.99
CA LEU A 134 -16.30 -12.89 21.14
C LEU A 134 -15.58 -12.29 19.92
N PHE A 135 -14.87 -13.11 19.13
CA PHE A 135 -14.07 -12.60 18.02
C PHE A 135 -14.97 -12.12 16.86
N PRO A 136 -14.65 -10.99 16.21
CA PRO A 136 -15.50 -10.44 15.16
C PRO A 136 -15.45 -11.26 13.87
N TYR A 137 -16.42 -11.03 12.98
CA TYR A 137 -16.27 -11.39 11.58
C TYR A 137 -15.44 -10.33 10.86
N VAL A 138 -14.42 -10.74 10.10
CA VAL A 138 -13.52 -9.81 9.42
C VAL A 138 -14.09 -9.45 8.04
N ASN A 139 -14.01 -10.37 7.07
CA ASN A 139 -14.56 -10.23 5.70
C ASN A 139 -14.37 -11.50 4.84
N GLY A 140 -13.62 -12.46 5.35
CA GLY A 140 -13.46 -13.79 4.82
C GLY A 140 -12.24 -14.01 3.94
N GLN A 141 -11.84 -13.08 3.06
CA GLN A 141 -10.74 -13.33 2.10
C GLN A 141 -9.43 -13.82 2.75
N LEU A 142 -8.99 -13.21 3.85
CA LEU A 142 -7.78 -13.64 4.55
C LEU A 142 -7.90 -15.04 5.19
N PHE A 143 -9.10 -15.41 5.61
CA PHE A 143 -9.40 -16.63 6.36
C PHE A 143 -10.20 -17.66 5.53
N GLU A 144 -10.33 -17.44 4.22
CA GLU A 144 -11.14 -18.25 3.30
C GLU A 144 -10.46 -19.57 2.98
N GLU A 145 -9.16 -19.50 2.67
CA GLU A 145 -8.35 -20.68 2.38
C GLU A 145 -8.26 -21.61 3.59
N ARG A 146 -8.56 -22.88 3.39
CA ARG A 146 -8.31 -23.93 4.38
C ARG A 146 -6.85 -24.34 4.32
N ILE A 147 -6.17 -24.22 5.45
CA ILE A 147 -4.80 -24.72 5.66
C ILE A 147 -4.84 -25.76 6.77
N ASP A 148 -3.90 -26.70 6.75
CA ASP A 148 -3.78 -27.67 7.83
C ASP A 148 -3.29 -26.95 9.10
N PRO A 149 -3.84 -27.24 10.29
CA PRO A 149 -3.36 -26.62 11.52
C PRO A 149 -1.92 -27.07 11.81
N PRO A 150 -0.98 -26.14 12.04
CA PRO A 150 0.38 -26.49 12.45
C PRO A 150 0.40 -27.20 13.81
N ALA A 151 1.31 -28.18 13.95
CA ALA A 151 1.68 -28.69 15.26
C ALA A 151 2.57 -27.68 16.00
N PHE A 152 2.48 -27.65 17.32
CA PHE A 152 3.26 -26.77 18.17
C PHE A 152 3.95 -27.56 19.27
N THR A 153 5.20 -27.17 19.56
CA THR A 153 5.90 -27.57 20.78
C THR A 153 5.65 -26.57 21.90
N ALA A 154 6.03 -26.92 23.13
CA ALA A 154 6.01 -26.01 24.28
C ALA A 154 6.82 -24.71 24.01
N ASP A 155 7.95 -24.84 23.31
CA ASP A 155 8.81 -23.70 22.96
C ASP A 155 8.12 -22.79 21.93
N MET A 156 7.50 -23.34 20.90
CA MET A 156 6.75 -22.56 19.90
C MET A 156 5.56 -21.84 20.54
N ARG A 157 4.86 -22.49 21.48
CA ARG A 157 3.78 -21.85 22.25
C ARG A 157 4.32 -20.67 23.07
N THR A 158 5.46 -20.85 23.72
CA THR A 158 6.10 -19.80 24.51
C THR A 158 6.53 -18.62 23.64
N GLN A 159 7.02 -18.89 22.42
CA GLN A 159 7.33 -17.85 21.44
C GLN A 159 6.07 -17.10 21.01
N LEU A 160 4.99 -17.80 20.72
CA LEU A 160 3.69 -17.22 20.36
C LEU A 160 3.14 -16.31 21.48
N LEU A 161 3.17 -16.77 22.73
CA LEU A 161 2.78 -15.95 23.89
C LEU A 161 3.66 -14.72 24.05
N THR A 162 4.96 -14.85 23.81
CA THR A 162 5.90 -13.71 23.84
C THR A 162 5.57 -12.69 22.75
N LEU A 163 5.14 -13.15 21.57
CA LEU A 163 4.66 -12.26 20.50
C LEU A 163 3.34 -11.59 20.90
N ALA A 164 2.38 -12.33 21.47
CA ALA A 164 1.08 -11.82 21.87
C ALA A 164 1.14 -10.81 23.04
N LYS A 165 2.17 -10.87 23.90
CA LYS A 165 2.39 -9.89 24.99
C LYS A 165 2.94 -8.54 24.51
N ARG A 166 3.42 -8.44 23.27
CA ARG A 166 3.97 -7.19 22.72
C ARG A 166 2.84 -6.30 22.24
N ASN A 167 3.04 -4.98 22.29
CA ASN A 167 2.10 -4.01 21.73
C ASN A 167 2.37 -3.77 20.24
N TRP A 168 1.56 -4.39 19.39
CA TRP A 168 1.56 -4.27 17.92
C TRP A 168 0.86 -3.02 17.40
N GLY A 169 0.06 -2.33 18.22
CA GLY A 169 -0.62 -1.10 17.82
C GLY A 169 0.34 0.04 17.48
N ASN A 170 1.53 0.06 18.10
CA ASN A 170 2.59 1.06 17.84
C ASN A 170 3.56 0.64 16.71
N ILE A 171 3.36 -0.53 16.11
CA ILE A 171 4.23 -1.03 15.05
C ILE A 171 3.78 -0.41 13.73
N SER A 172 4.74 0.17 13.00
CA SER A 172 4.46 0.71 11.66
C SER A 172 4.11 -0.45 10.72
N PRO A 173 3.04 -0.33 9.91
CA PRO A 173 2.70 -1.29 8.85
C PRO A 173 3.87 -1.61 7.89
N ALA A 174 4.91 -0.79 7.84
CA ALA A 174 6.17 -1.13 7.18
C ALA A 174 6.81 -2.46 7.67
N ILE A 175 6.40 -2.98 8.83
CA ILE A 175 6.81 -4.29 9.35
C ILE A 175 6.50 -5.43 8.40
N PHE A 176 5.39 -5.35 7.63
CA PHE A 176 4.99 -6.37 6.68
C PHE A 176 6.06 -6.62 5.62
N GLY A 177 6.70 -5.56 5.13
CA GLY A 177 7.79 -5.68 4.17
C GLY A 177 9.08 -6.22 4.76
N ALA A 178 9.39 -5.88 6.01
CA ALA A 178 10.55 -6.43 6.71
C ALA A 178 10.36 -7.92 7.04
N MET A 179 9.16 -8.32 7.46
CA MET A 179 8.78 -9.71 7.68
C MET A 179 8.86 -10.51 6.39
N PHE A 180 8.25 -10.03 5.32
CA PHE A 180 8.29 -10.71 4.02
C PHE A 180 9.73 -10.92 3.54
N GLN A 181 10.57 -9.89 3.68
CA GLN A 181 11.99 -10.00 3.33
C GLN A 181 12.69 -11.08 4.16
N ARG A 182 12.38 -11.16 5.46
CA ARG A 182 12.95 -12.16 6.38
C ARG A 182 12.53 -13.57 5.98
N VAL A 183 11.25 -13.80 5.74
CA VAL A 183 10.72 -15.11 5.29
C VAL A 183 11.38 -15.56 3.99
N ILE A 184 11.48 -14.67 2.99
CA ILE A 184 12.19 -14.99 1.73
C ILE A 184 13.68 -15.28 1.96
N ASP A 185 14.35 -14.52 2.81
CA ASP A 185 15.78 -14.71 3.10
C ASP A 185 16.07 -16.10 3.71
N LEU A 186 15.09 -16.67 4.42
CA LEU A 186 15.13 -17.99 5.07
C LEU A 186 14.79 -19.14 4.11
N ASP A 187 14.07 -18.86 3.03
CA ASP A 187 13.62 -19.89 2.07
C ASP A 187 14.63 -20.17 0.96
N ALA A 188 15.32 -19.14 0.45
CA ALA A 188 16.58 -19.27 -0.30
C ALA A 188 17.14 -17.87 -0.66
N LYS A 189 18.43 -17.62 -0.35
CA LYS A 189 19.18 -16.42 -0.81
C LYS A 189 19.08 -16.18 -2.33
N THR A 190 18.84 -17.22 -3.13
CA THR A 190 18.72 -17.17 -4.59
C THR A 190 17.37 -16.56 -5.02
N ARG A 191 16.26 -16.96 -4.38
CA ARG A 191 14.89 -16.48 -4.69
C ARG A 191 14.77 -14.97 -4.54
N ARG A 192 15.44 -14.38 -3.55
CA ARG A 192 15.54 -12.92 -3.38
C ARG A 192 16.18 -12.18 -4.55
N ARG A 193 17.31 -12.71 -5.07
CA ARG A 193 18.03 -12.10 -6.20
C ARG A 193 17.31 -12.34 -7.52
N GLU A 194 16.55 -13.42 -7.62
CA GLU A 194 15.75 -13.76 -8.80
C GLU A 194 14.50 -12.88 -8.93
N LEU A 195 13.81 -12.63 -7.83
CA LEU A 195 12.60 -11.80 -7.76
C LEU A 195 12.89 -10.30 -7.68
N GLY A 196 14.12 -9.90 -7.32
CA GLY A 196 14.43 -8.49 -7.04
C GLY A 196 13.65 -7.94 -5.84
N ALA A 197 13.13 -8.82 -4.97
CA ALA A 197 12.27 -8.53 -3.83
C ALA A 197 13.05 -7.79 -2.74
N HIS A 198 13.25 -6.49 -2.94
CA HIS A 198 13.83 -5.57 -1.98
C HIS A 198 12.73 -4.70 -1.38
N TYR A 199 12.51 -4.85 -0.09
CA TYR A 199 11.70 -3.93 0.69
C TYR A 199 12.18 -2.47 0.50
N THR A 200 11.25 -1.58 0.13
CA THR A 200 11.50 -0.14 0.05
C THR A 200 11.23 0.51 1.40
N SER A 201 12.25 1.13 2.00
CA SER A 201 12.06 1.81 3.30
C SER A 201 11.10 2.98 3.20
N GLU A 202 10.40 3.26 4.29
CA GLU A 202 9.50 4.40 4.42
C GLU A 202 10.18 5.73 4.01
N THR A 203 11.43 5.95 4.43
CA THR A 203 12.19 7.14 4.01
C THR A 203 12.35 7.24 2.49
N ASN A 204 12.53 6.13 1.78
CA ASN A 204 12.65 6.14 0.33
C ASN A 204 11.29 6.27 -0.36
N ILE A 205 10.23 5.73 0.23
CA ILE A 205 8.86 5.93 -0.24
C ILE A 205 8.50 7.41 -0.16
N LEU A 206 8.75 8.05 0.98
CA LEU A 206 8.49 9.48 1.18
C LEU A 206 9.20 10.35 0.14
N LYS A 207 10.48 10.10 -0.13
CA LYS A 207 11.22 10.78 -1.21
C LYS A 207 10.56 10.69 -2.59
N LEU A 208 9.79 9.63 -2.85
CA LEU A 208 9.05 9.47 -4.09
C LEU A 208 7.71 10.20 -4.02
N ILE A 209 6.91 9.96 -2.98
CA ILE A 209 5.53 10.44 -2.92
C ILE A 209 5.40 11.93 -2.58
N GLU A 210 6.35 12.49 -1.81
CA GLU A 210 6.45 13.92 -1.48
C GLU A 210 6.42 14.79 -2.75
N PRO A 211 7.42 14.72 -3.64
CA PRO A 211 7.42 15.48 -4.88
C PRO A 211 6.39 15.00 -5.92
N LEU A 212 5.91 13.75 -5.84
CA LEU A 212 4.94 13.22 -6.81
C LEU A 212 3.55 13.83 -6.64
N PHE A 213 3.08 13.96 -5.40
CA PHE A 213 1.75 14.49 -5.11
C PHE A 213 1.59 15.13 -3.74
N LEU A 214 2.28 14.62 -2.72
CA LEU A 214 1.97 14.95 -1.33
C LEU A 214 2.34 16.40 -0.98
N ASP A 215 3.46 16.92 -1.49
CA ASP A 215 3.87 18.32 -1.29
C ASP A 215 2.89 19.29 -1.96
N GLU A 216 2.40 18.96 -3.16
CA GLU A 216 1.41 19.77 -3.86
C GLU A 216 0.07 19.80 -3.11
N LEU A 217 -0.39 18.65 -2.61
CA LEU A 217 -1.61 18.57 -1.82
C LEU A 217 -1.49 19.34 -0.49
N ARG A 218 -0.35 19.24 0.20
CA ARG A 218 -0.09 20.00 1.43
C ARG A 218 -0.05 21.50 1.16
N ALA A 219 0.62 21.93 0.08
CA ALA A 219 0.68 23.34 -0.31
C ALA A 219 -0.69 23.90 -0.72
N GLU A 220 -1.53 23.10 -1.38
CA GLU A 220 -2.91 23.45 -1.71
C GLU A 220 -3.76 23.56 -0.45
N PHE A 221 -3.68 22.58 0.46
CA PHE A 221 -4.36 22.60 1.76
C PHE A 221 -4.08 23.90 2.52
N ILE A 222 -2.81 24.30 2.63
CA ILE A 222 -2.42 25.56 3.30
C ILE A 222 -3.11 26.78 2.70
N LYS A 223 -3.33 26.81 1.38
CA LYS A 223 -4.00 27.91 0.68
C LYS A 223 -5.51 27.91 0.87
N VAL A 224 -6.13 26.74 1.05
CA VAL A 224 -7.59 26.60 1.10
C VAL A 224 -8.15 26.44 2.51
N LYS A 225 -7.34 26.08 3.51
CA LYS A 225 -7.77 25.79 4.89
C LYS A 225 -8.57 26.91 5.57
N GLY A 226 -8.40 28.16 5.12
CA GLY A 226 -9.12 29.33 5.63
C GLY A 226 -10.47 29.61 4.95
N ASN A 227 -10.89 28.79 3.98
CA ASN A 227 -12.13 28.98 3.23
C ASN A 227 -12.93 27.68 3.17
N SER A 228 -14.09 27.64 3.83
CA SER A 228 -14.95 26.45 3.92
C SER A 228 -15.28 25.82 2.56
N THR A 229 -15.74 26.62 1.57
CA THR A 229 -16.08 26.09 0.24
C THR A 229 -14.88 25.47 -0.48
N ARG A 230 -13.72 26.14 -0.45
CA ARG A 230 -12.51 25.60 -1.10
C ARG A 230 -11.95 24.40 -0.37
N LEU A 231 -12.05 24.37 0.96
CA LEU A 231 -11.65 23.23 1.79
C LEU A 231 -12.52 22.00 1.50
N PHE A 232 -13.84 22.20 1.33
CA PHE A 232 -14.76 21.14 0.94
C PHE A 232 -14.45 20.58 -0.46
N GLU A 233 -14.18 21.44 -1.44
CA GLU A 233 -13.77 21.00 -2.78
C GLU A 233 -12.39 20.29 -2.76
N PHE A 234 -11.47 20.74 -1.91
CA PHE A 234 -10.20 20.05 -1.68
C PHE A 234 -10.41 18.66 -1.07
N HIS A 235 -11.32 18.53 -0.11
CA HIS A 235 -11.67 17.23 0.49
C HIS A 235 -12.25 16.26 -0.55
N LYS A 236 -13.19 16.71 -1.37
CA LYS A 236 -13.71 15.93 -2.51
C LYS A 236 -12.59 15.51 -3.47
N LYS A 237 -11.63 16.40 -3.73
CA LYS A 237 -10.46 16.07 -4.55
C LYS A 237 -9.69 14.91 -3.94
N LEU A 238 -9.38 14.93 -2.64
CA LEU A 238 -8.65 13.84 -1.95
C LEU A 238 -9.37 12.49 -2.10
N GLN A 239 -10.70 12.46 -1.93
CA GLN A 239 -11.52 11.25 -2.12
C GLN A 239 -11.46 10.71 -3.56
N SER A 240 -11.24 11.57 -4.55
CA SER A 240 -11.26 11.19 -5.96
C SER A 240 -9.90 10.75 -6.52
N LEU A 241 -8.84 10.81 -5.71
CA LEU A 241 -7.50 10.41 -6.12
C LEU A 241 -7.38 8.90 -6.17
N THR A 242 -6.65 8.36 -7.13
CA THR A 242 -6.37 6.93 -7.22
C THR A 242 -4.90 6.65 -7.51
N PHE A 243 -4.41 5.52 -7.00
CA PHE A 243 -3.00 5.17 -6.99
C PHE A 243 -2.82 3.74 -7.50
N LEU A 244 -1.87 3.53 -8.41
CA LEU A 244 -1.49 2.22 -8.92
C LEU A 244 -0.03 1.94 -8.59
N ASP A 245 0.23 0.82 -7.93
CA ASP A 245 1.56 0.22 -7.83
C ASP A 245 1.62 -1.09 -8.63
N PRO A 246 2.19 -1.08 -9.85
CA PRO A 246 2.24 -2.23 -10.73
C PRO A 246 3.35 -3.24 -10.37
N ALA A 247 4.01 -3.10 -9.23
CA ALA A 247 4.94 -4.07 -8.67
C ALA A 247 4.96 -3.92 -7.14
N CYS A 248 3.78 -4.10 -6.53
CA CYS A 248 3.54 -3.56 -5.20
C CYS A 248 4.22 -4.34 -4.06
N GLY A 249 4.67 -5.57 -4.31
CA GLY A 249 5.15 -6.47 -3.26
C GLY A 249 4.11 -6.55 -2.13
N CYS A 250 4.60 -6.45 -0.90
CA CYS A 250 3.80 -6.34 0.32
C CYS A 250 3.04 -5.00 0.50
N GLY A 251 2.98 -4.13 -0.50
CA GLY A 251 2.09 -2.96 -0.53
C GLY A 251 2.58 -1.69 0.18
N ASN A 252 3.86 -1.59 0.58
CA ASN A 252 4.33 -0.46 1.40
C ASN A 252 4.09 0.92 0.76
N PHE A 253 4.23 1.03 -0.56
CA PHE A 253 3.94 2.27 -1.27
C PHE A 253 2.47 2.68 -1.14
N LEU A 254 1.55 1.72 -1.31
CA LEU A 254 0.11 1.92 -1.15
C LEU A 254 -0.21 2.31 0.31
N VAL A 255 0.35 1.56 1.26
CA VAL A 255 0.18 1.75 2.71
C VAL A 255 0.63 3.15 3.16
N VAL A 256 1.85 3.55 2.79
CA VAL A 256 2.38 4.86 3.18
C VAL A 256 1.62 5.98 2.47
N ALA A 257 1.32 5.84 1.18
CA ALA A 257 0.53 6.84 0.45
C ALA A 257 -0.86 7.02 1.07
N TYR A 258 -1.55 5.93 1.41
CA TYR A 258 -2.83 5.94 2.09
C TYR A 258 -2.76 6.59 3.47
N ARG A 259 -1.77 6.20 4.30
CA ARG A 259 -1.55 6.78 5.62
C ARG A 259 -1.34 8.29 5.55
N GLU A 260 -0.48 8.77 4.66
CA GLU A 260 -0.21 10.21 4.51
C GLU A 260 -1.43 10.96 3.96
N LEU A 261 -2.24 10.34 3.09
CA LEU A 261 -3.48 10.92 2.60
C LEU A 261 -4.54 11.02 3.71
N ARG A 262 -4.65 10.00 4.57
CA ARG A 262 -5.53 10.00 5.75
C ARG A 262 -5.10 11.03 6.80
N LYS A 263 -3.80 11.20 7.05
CA LYS A 263 -3.30 12.26 7.94
C LYS A 263 -3.68 13.65 7.41
N LEU A 264 -3.50 13.86 6.10
CA LEU A 264 -3.91 15.11 5.47
C LEU A 264 -5.43 15.32 5.55
N GLU A 265 -6.23 14.27 5.40
CA GLU A 265 -7.68 14.32 5.59
C GLU A 265 -8.07 14.69 7.03
N ILE A 266 -7.38 14.13 8.04
CA ILE A 266 -7.60 14.51 9.45
C ILE A 266 -7.30 16.00 9.66
N GLU A 267 -6.24 16.54 9.04
CA GLU A 267 -5.95 17.98 9.08
C GLU A 267 -7.04 18.82 8.39
N VAL A 268 -7.59 18.34 7.27
CA VAL A 268 -8.74 18.95 6.59
C VAL A 268 -9.95 19.01 7.51
N MET A 269 -10.25 17.90 8.19
CA MET A 269 -11.36 17.82 9.16
C MET A 269 -11.13 18.74 10.37
N ARG A 270 -9.89 18.80 10.87
CA ARG A 270 -9.50 19.73 11.94
C ARG A 270 -9.68 21.18 11.50
N ALA A 271 -9.33 21.54 10.26
CA ALA A 271 -9.59 22.88 9.74
C ALA A 271 -11.08 23.15 9.57
N ALA A 272 -11.85 22.16 9.10
CA ALA A 272 -13.29 22.26 8.90
C ALA A 272 -14.05 22.56 10.21
N SER A 273 -13.62 22.00 11.34
CA SER A 273 -14.25 22.22 12.65
C SER A 273 -14.25 23.69 13.11
N HIS A 274 -13.34 24.52 12.58
CA HIS A 274 -13.25 25.94 12.91
C HIS A 274 -14.35 26.78 12.25
N PHE A 275 -15.05 26.25 11.23
CA PHE A 275 -16.12 26.96 10.54
C PHE A 275 -17.51 26.80 11.20
N GLY A 276 -17.57 26.18 12.38
CA GLY A 276 -18.77 26.18 13.24
C GLY A 276 -19.91 25.27 12.78
N GLU A 277 -19.75 24.56 11.67
CA GLU A 277 -20.59 23.40 11.39
C GLU A 277 -20.24 22.33 12.42
N ARG A 278 -21.24 21.85 13.17
CA ARG A 278 -21.12 20.56 13.84
C ARG A 278 -20.73 19.58 12.74
N ILE A 279 -19.46 19.18 12.71
CA ILE A 279 -19.08 17.92 12.09
C ILE A 279 -20.06 16.92 12.71
N GLY A 280 -20.90 16.32 11.89
CA GLY A 280 -21.80 15.26 12.33
C GLY A 280 -20.98 14.07 12.83
N HIS A 281 -21.47 12.85 12.64
CA HIS A 281 -20.62 11.69 12.93
C HIS A 281 -19.35 11.76 12.08
N VAL A 282 -18.17 11.65 12.69
CA VAL A 282 -16.86 11.75 12.03
C VAL A 282 -16.79 10.78 10.83
N PHE A 283 -17.47 9.64 10.96
CA PHE A 283 -17.67 8.63 9.92
C PHE A 283 -18.28 9.16 8.61
N ASP A 284 -19.22 10.10 8.70
CA ASP A 284 -19.89 10.65 7.52
C ASP A 284 -18.99 11.59 6.74
N PHE A 285 -17.85 12.00 7.32
CA PHE A 285 -16.94 12.96 6.73
C PHE A 285 -15.59 12.37 6.33
N LEU A 286 -15.10 11.27 6.92
CA LEU A 286 -13.92 10.60 6.36
C LEU A 286 -14.27 9.89 5.05
N LYS A 287 -13.70 10.38 3.97
CA LYS A 287 -13.99 9.98 2.59
C LYS A 287 -12.82 9.27 1.91
N VAL A 288 -11.59 9.46 2.40
CA VAL A 288 -10.43 8.70 1.91
C VAL A 288 -10.55 7.26 2.38
N ASP A 289 -10.41 6.32 1.45
CA ASP A 289 -10.64 4.90 1.69
C ASP A 289 -9.66 4.03 0.89
N VAL A 290 -9.57 2.75 1.27
CA VAL A 290 -8.61 1.79 0.69
C VAL A 290 -8.94 1.43 -0.76
N ASP A 291 -10.18 1.63 -1.22
CA ASP A 291 -10.63 1.38 -2.60
C ASP A 291 -10.03 2.35 -3.65
N GLN A 292 -9.34 3.39 -3.19
CA GLN A 292 -8.55 4.30 -4.04
C GLN A 292 -7.22 3.69 -4.49
N PHE A 293 -6.81 2.55 -3.92
CA PHE A 293 -5.47 1.98 -4.07
C PHE A 293 -5.50 0.66 -4.83
N TYR A 294 -4.63 0.58 -5.83
CA TYR A 294 -4.52 -0.53 -6.76
C TYR A 294 -3.08 -1.07 -6.77
N GLY A 295 -2.93 -2.39 -6.69
CA GLY A 295 -1.65 -3.08 -6.70
C GLY A 295 -1.64 -4.24 -7.69
N ILE A 296 -0.52 -4.46 -8.37
CA ILE A 296 -0.25 -5.70 -9.12
C ILE A 296 1.02 -6.31 -8.56
N GLU A 297 0.98 -7.59 -8.24
CA GLU A 297 2.11 -8.32 -7.67
C GLU A 297 2.20 -9.73 -8.26
N TYR A 298 3.41 -10.14 -8.64
CA TYR A 298 3.64 -11.40 -9.34
C TYR A 298 3.50 -12.61 -8.42
N GLU A 299 3.94 -12.52 -7.16
CA GLU A 299 3.79 -13.60 -6.19
C GLU A 299 2.46 -13.47 -5.42
N GLU A 300 1.83 -14.59 -5.11
CA GLU A 300 0.54 -14.56 -4.40
C GLU A 300 0.67 -14.04 -2.96
N PHE A 301 1.68 -14.53 -2.24
CA PHE A 301 1.85 -14.23 -0.83
C PHE A 301 2.02 -12.73 -0.53
N PRO A 302 2.91 -11.97 -1.22
CA PRO A 302 3.05 -10.53 -0.98
C PRO A 302 1.79 -9.76 -1.36
N ALA A 303 1.04 -10.23 -2.36
CA ALA A 303 -0.23 -9.65 -2.74
C ALA A 303 -1.25 -9.75 -1.58
N GLN A 304 -1.33 -10.90 -0.91
CA GLN A 304 -2.16 -11.08 0.28
C GLN A 304 -1.68 -10.18 1.44
N VAL A 305 -0.37 -10.13 1.69
CA VAL A 305 0.24 -9.24 2.70
C VAL A 305 -0.12 -7.78 2.45
N ALA A 306 -0.06 -7.32 1.20
CA ALA A 306 -0.42 -5.95 0.82
C ALA A 306 -1.88 -5.62 1.18
N GLN A 307 -2.80 -6.57 0.96
CA GLN A 307 -4.21 -6.37 1.28
C GLN A 307 -4.44 -6.24 2.79
N VAL A 308 -3.80 -7.10 3.60
CA VAL A 308 -3.86 -7.03 5.06
C VAL A 308 -3.23 -5.75 5.58
N ALA A 309 -2.05 -5.37 5.07
CA ALA A 309 -1.35 -4.16 5.49
C ALA A 309 -2.18 -2.89 5.24
N MET A 310 -2.85 -2.79 4.09
CA MET A 310 -3.75 -1.69 3.77
C MET A 310 -4.90 -1.58 4.77
N TRP A 311 -5.50 -2.72 5.12
CA TRP A 311 -6.60 -2.74 6.08
C TRP A 311 -6.15 -2.33 7.49
N LEU A 312 -5.03 -2.88 7.96
CA LEU A 312 -4.51 -2.54 9.28
C LEU A 312 -4.14 -1.06 9.39
N THR A 313 -3.64 -0.49 8.29
CA THR A 313 -3.38 0.95 8.20
C THR A 313 -4.68 1.76 8.22
N ASP A 314 -5.74 1.33 7.52
CA ASP A 314 -7.07 1.95 7.60
C ASP A 314 -7.57 1.98 9.04
N HIS A 315 -7.49 0.85 9.73
CA HIS A 315 -7.91 0.74 11.11
C HIS A 315 -7.10 1.63 12.05
N GLN A 316 -5.76 1.66 11.94
CA GLN A 316 -4.92 2.59 12.70
C GLN A 316 -5.32 4.05 12.46
N MET A 317 -5.54 4.45 11.20
CA MET A 317 -5.93 5.82 10.87
C MET A 317 -7.35 6.15 11.36
N ASN A 318 -8.23 5.17 11.47
CA ASN A 318 -9.54 5.33 12.10
C ASN A 318 -9.39 5.56 13.59
N VAL A 319 -8.59 4.76 14.28
CA VAL A 319 -8.30 4.95 15.72
C VAL A 319 -7.70 6.34 15.98
N GLU A 320 -6.75 6.78 15.13
CA GLU A 320 -6.15 8.11 15.22
C GLU A 320 -7.19 9.23 15.04
N ALA A 321 -8.02 9.15 13.98
CA ALA A 321 -9.10 10.12 13.76
C ALA A 321 -10.12 10.11 14.91
N GLY A 322 -10.50 8.94 15.40
CA GLY A 322 -11.43 8.81 16.52
C GLY A 322 -10.88 9.39 17.82
N THR A 323 -9.57 9.24 18.04
CA THR A 323 -8.87 9.89 19.17
C THR A 323 -8.89 11.41 19.03
N GLU A 324 -8.62 11.93 17.84
CA GLU A 324 -8.58 13.37 17.55
C GLU A 324 -9.95 14.04 17.76
N PHE A 325 -11.04 13.38 17.35
CA PHE A 325 -12.39 13.94 17.35
C PHE A 325 -13.30 13.42 18.47
N GLY A 326 -12.81 12.51 19.32
CA GLY A 326 -13.55 12.00 20.48
C GLY A 326 -14.66 10.98 20.18
N GLU A 327 -14.66 10.38 18.98
CA GLU A 327 -15.62 9.33 18.58
C GLU A 327 -14.86 8.03 18.28
N PRO A 328 -15.11 6.91 18.99
CA PRO A 328 -14.44 5.65 18.68
C PRO A 328 -14.73 5.19 17.25
N MET A 329 -13.69 4.93 16.44
CA MET A 329 -13.84 4.50 15.05
C MET A 329 -13.35 3.07 14.83
N LEU A 330 -14.29 2.11 14.76
CA LEU A 330 -14.04 0.72 14.38
C LEU A 330 -14.76 0.43 13.06
N ARG A 331 -14.01 0.11 12.00
CA ARG A 331 -14.58 -0.34 10.71
C ARG A 331 -14.53 -1.87 10.61
N VAL A 332 -15.39 -2.55 11.36
CA VAL A 332 -15.57 -4.00 11.29
C VAL A 332 -17.08 -4.30 11.14
N PRO A 333 -17.52 -5.17 10.21
CA PRO A 333 -16.73 -5.96 9.25
C PRO A 333 -16.21 -5.12 8.07
N LEU A 334 -15.23 -5.64 7.34
CA LEU A 334 -14.54 -4.90 6.28
C LEU A 334 -15.42 -4.83 5.04
N LYS A 335 -15.98 -3.65 4.78
CA LYS A 335 -16.88 -3.42 3.63
C LYS A 335 -16.12 -3.05 2.36
N ARG A 336 -14.90 -2.55 2.47
CA ARG A 336 -14.05 -2.10 1.37
C ARG A 336 -12.64 -2.64 1.54
N SER A 337 -11.96 -2.89 0.42
CA SER A 337 -10.60 -3.44 0.38
C SER A 337 -9.80 -2.75 -0.72
N ALA A 338 -8.49 -2.64 -0.53
CA ALA A 338 -7.60 -2.30 -1.62
C ALA A 338 -7.72 -3.31 -2.76
N HIS A 339 -7.55 -2.83 -3.99
CA HIS A 339 -7.59 -3.66 -5.18
C HIS A 339 -6.19 -4.22 -5.43
N VAL A 340 -5.86 -5.40 -4.91
CA VAL A 340 -4.58 -6.07 -5.19
C VAL A 340 -4.82 -7.25 -6.13
N ARG A 341 -4.14 -7.27 -7.26
CA ARG A 341 -4.24 -8.33 -8.28
C ARG A 341 -2.94 -9.14 -8.30
N HIS A 342 -3.05 -10.43 -8.01
CA HIS A 342 -1.98 -11.39 -8.24
C HIS A 342 -1.81 -11.63 -9.75
N GLY A 343 -0.60 -11.43 -10.27
CA GLY A 343 -0.21 -11.76 -11.63
C GLY A 343 0.92 -10.88 -12.21
N ASN A 344 1.34 -11.21 -13.42
CA ASN A 344 2.46 -10.53 -14.08
C ASN A 344 2.05 -9.17 -14.69
N ALA A 345 2.54 -8.08 -14.08
CA ALA A 345 2.21 -6.72 -14.50
C ALA A 345 2.67 -6.35 -15.92
N LEU A 346 3.68 -7.02 -16.48
CA LEU A 346 4.12 -6.79 -17.86
C LEU A 346 3.19 -7.46 -18.89
N ARG A 347 2.42 -8.48 -18.47
CA ARG A 347 1.45 -9.19 -19.32
C ARG A 347 0.01 -8.70 -19.16
N ILE A 348 -0.37 -8.29 -17.95
CA ILE A 348 -1.72 -7.81 -17.64
C ILE A 348 -1.96 -6.45 -18.34
N ASP A 349 -3.10 -6.29 -19.01
CA ASP A 349 -3.53 -4.95 -19.41
C ASP A 349 -3.94 -4.14 -18.17
N TRP A 350 -3.25 -3.02 -17.94
CA TRP A 350 -3.51 -2.18 -16.78
C TRP A 350 -4.83 -1.43 -16.96
N ALA A 351 -5.26 -1.16 -18.20
CA ALA A 351 -6.51 -0.46 -18.49
C ALA A 351 -7.74 -1.28 -18.12
N ASP A 352 -7.65 -2.61 -18.22
CA ASP A 352 -8.68 -3.55 -17.77
C ASP A 352 -8.75 -3.64 -16.23
N PHE A 353 -7.69 -3.25 -15.54
CA PHE A 353 -7.66 -3.21 -14.08
C PHE A 353 -8.12 -1.86 -13.54
N VAL A 354 -7.49 -0.79 -14.01
CA VAL A 354 -7.81 0.59 -13.68
C VAL A 354 -7.85 1.36 -15.00
N PRO A 355 -9.00 1.91 -15.40
CA PRO A 355 -9.06 2.72 -16.61
C PRO A 355 -8.15 3.96 -16.48
N PRO A 356 -7.38 4.35 -17.53
CA PRO A 356 -6.56 5.56 -17.49
C PRO A 356 -7.33 6.83 -17.11
N THR A 357 -8.62 6.91 -17.46
CA THR A 357 -9.52 8.02 -17.11
C THR A 357 -9.78 8.15 -15.62
N ARG A 358 -9.60 7.07 -14.86
CA ARG A 358 -9.81 7.02 -13.40
C ARG A 358 -8.51 7.12 -12.62
N LEU A 359 -7.34 6.93 -13.24
CA LEU A 359 -6.06 6.89 -12.54
C LEU A 359 -5.43 8.28 -12.37
N ASN A 360 -4.87 8.58 -11.18
CA ASN A 360 -4.10 9.81 -10.96
C ASN A 360 -2.59 9.57 -10.87
N TYR A 361 -2.18 8.53 -10.16
CA TYR A 361 -0.77 8.30 -9.87
C TYR A 361 -0.36 6.86 -10.12
N ILE A 362 0.81 6.67 -10.73
CA ILE A 362 1.50 5.38 -10.78
C ILE A 362 2.77 5.53 -9.92
N LEU A 363 3.01 4.61 -9.01
CA LEU A 363 4.17 4.68 -8.12
C LEU A 363 4.64 3.29 -7.77
N GLY A 364 5.93 3.10 -7.48
CA GLY A 364 6.40 1.78 -7.06
C GLY A 364 7.91 1.59 -7.15
N ASN A 365 8.35 0.38 -6.81
CA ASN A 365 9.73 -0.07 -6.94
C ASN A 365 9.76 -1.40 -7.71
N PRO A 366 9.68 -1.37 -9.06
CA PRO A 366 9.68 -2.60 -9.85
C PRO A 366 11.03 -3.33 -9.77
N PRO A 367 11.07 -4.64 -10.05
CA PRO A 367 12.27 -5.45 -9.89
C PRO A 367 13.41 -5.05 -10.83
N PHE A 368 14.66 -5.10 -10.33
CA PHE A 368 15.87 -4.79 -11.09
C PHE A 368 16.61 -6.08 -11.44
N ARG A 369 16.86 -6.29 -12.74
CA ARG A 369 17.61 -7.45 -13.19
C ARG A 369 18.30 -7.12 -14.50
N GLY A 370 19.64 -7.15 -14.47
CA GLY A 370 20.45 -6.88 -15.64
C GLY A 370 20.20 -7.93 -16.73
N LYS A 371 20.30 -7.51 -17.99
CA LYS A 371 19.96 -8.32 -19.19
C LYS A 371 20.51 -9.76 -19.22
N HIS A 372 21.71 -9.98 -18.67
CA HIS A 372 22.35 -11.31 -18.67
C HIS A 372 21.84 -12.25 -17.58
N LEU A 373 20.97 -11.76 -16.69
CA LEU A 373 20.45 -12.48 -15.54
C LEU A 373 18.94 -12.74 -15.65
N LEU A 374 18.28 -12.31 -16.73
CA LEU A 374 16.85 -12.57 -16.95
C LEU A 374 16.59 -14.07 -17.09
N SER A 375 15.50 -14.55 -16.49
CA SER A 375 14.98 -15.88 -16.83
C SER A 375 14.40 -15.88 -18.24
N SER A 376 14.14 -17.07 -18.80
CA SER A 376 13.47 -17.20 -20.10
C SER A 376 12.12 -16.46 -20.11
N GLU A 377 11.34 -16.59 -19.04
CA GLU A 377 10.06 -15.91 -18.89
C GLU A 377 10.20 -14.37 -18.86
N GLN A 378 11.14 -13.85 -18.07
CA GLN A 378 11.40 -12.41 -17.99
C GLN A 378 11.93 -11.85 -19.33
N SER A 379 12.68 -12.66 -20.09
CA SER A 379 13.12 -12.29 -21.43
C SER A 379 11.93 -12.18 -22.39
N GLU A 380 10.98 -13.12 -22.35
CA GLU A 380 9.76 -13.09 -23.16
C GLU A 380 8.87 -11.88 -22.81
N ASP A 381 8.78 -11.54 -21.52
CA ASP A 381 8.07 -10.35 -21.05
C ASP A 381 8.67 -9.08 -21.63
N MET A 382 10.01 -8.97 -21.58
CA MET A 382 10.71 -7.83 -22.14
C MET A 382 10.59 -7.76 -23.67
N ASP A 383 10.65 -8.90 -24.36
CA ASP A 383 10.46 -8.96 -25.82
C ASP A 383 9.06 -8.47 -26.21
N THR A 384 8.03 -8.84 -25.44
CA THR A 384 6.64 -8.40 -25.64
C THR A 384 6.47 -6.92 -25.38
N VAL A 385 6.91 -6.42 -24.21
CA VAL A 385 6.73 -5.02 -23.81
C VAL A 385 7.55 -4.07 -24.69
N CYS A 386 8.75 -4.51 -25.11
CA CYS A 386 9.66 -3.73 -25.92
C CYS A 386 9.48 -3.95 -27.43
N GLU A 387 8.37 -4.54 -27.87
CA GLU A 387 8.09 -4.77 -29.28
C GLU A 387 8.21 -3.44 -30.08
N GLY A 388 8.99 -3.47 -31.16
CA GLY A 388 9.23 -2.30 -32.02
C GLY A 388 10.25 -1.29 -31.47
N ILE A 389 10.94 -1.57 -30.37
CA ILE A 389 12.00 -0.72 -29.80
C ILE A 389 13.37 -1.20 -30.26
N ARG A 390 14.10 -0.35 -31.00
CA ARG A 390 15.47 -0.67 -31.45
C ARG A 390 16.41 -0.82 -30.26
N ASN A 391 17.24 -1.87 -30.28
CA ASN A 391 18.24 -2.17 -29.25
C ASN A 391 17.68 -2.42 -27.83
N ALA A 392 16.40 -2.77 -27.69
CA ALA A 392 15.78 -2.98 -26.38
C ALA A 392 16.35 -4.16 -25.58
N LYS A 393 17.03 -5.11 -26.22
CA LYS A 393 17.70 -6.23 -25.55
C LYS A 393 18.82 -5.80 -24.58
N SER A 394 19.25 -4.54 -24.62
CA SER A 394 20.24 -4.02 -23.67
C SER A 394 19.64 -3.47 -22.37
N LEU A 395 18.31 -3.31 -22.32
CA LEU A 395 17.60 -2.73 -21.19
C LEU A 395 17.55 -3.67 -19.97
N ASP A 396 17.62 -3.08 -18.79
CA ASP A 396 17.31 -3.75 -17.52
C ASP A 396 15.82 -4.08 -17.42
N TYR A 397 15.45 -5.11 -16.67
CA TYR A 397 14.06 -5.55 -16.49
C TYR A 397 13.12 -4.42 -16.04
N VAL A 398 13.61 -3.52 -15.18
CA VAL A 398 12.84 -2.37 -14.68
C VAL A 398 12.36 -1.44 -15.80
N ALA A 399 13.07 -1.40 -16.93
CA ALA A 399 12.69 -0.58 -18.07
C ALA A 399 11.34 -1.00 -18.67
N GLY A 400 10.96 -2.28 -18.52
CA GLY A 400 9.65 -2.78 -18.91
C GLY A 400 8.52 -1.96 -18.29
N TRP A 401 8.60 -1.63 -17.01
CA TRP A 401 7.58 -0.82 -16.32
C TRP A 401 7.50 0.63 -16.81
N TYR A 402 8.62 1.24 -17.18
CA TYR A 402 8.61 2.58 -17.80
C TYR A 402 7.90 2.54 -19.16
N ILE A 403 8.19 1.53 -19.98
CA ILE A 403 7.59 1.35 -21.30
C ILE A 403 6.10 1.08 -21.16
N LYS A 404 5.71 0.18 -20.25
CA LYS A 404 4.32 -0.18 -19.96
C LYS A 404 3.52 1.00 -19.41
N ALA A 405 4.10 1.79 -18.50
CA ALA A 405 3.48 3.01 -18.00
C ALA A 405 3.29 4.06 -19.10
N ALA A 406 4.30 4.27 -19.94
CA ALA A 406 4.19 5.17 -21.08
C ALA A 406 3.12 4.69 -22.08
N GLN A 407 3.09 3.40 -22.41
CA GLN A 407 2.02 2.81 -23.24
C GLN A 407 0.65 3.07 -22.61
N TYR A 408 0.46 2.71 -21.33
CA TYR A 408 -0.78 2.91 -20.60
C TYR A 408 -1.25 4.38 -20.57
N ILE A 409 -0.34 5.32 -20.29
CA ILE A 409 -0.62 6.77 -20.26
C ILE A 409 -0.95 7.29 -21.67
N THR A 410 -0.35 6.71 -22.72
CA THR A 410 -0.54 7.14 -24.13
C THR A 410 -1.68 6.43 -24.85
N THR A 411 -2.13 5.26 -24.39
CA THR A 411 -3.34 4.54 -24.85
C THR A 411 -4.65 5.17 -24.40
N THR A 412 -4.61 6.35 -23.77
CA THR A 412 -5.81 7.17 -23.65
C THR A 412 -6.42 7.41 -25.03
N PRO A 413 -7.77 7.44 -25.17
CA PRO A 413 -8.49 7.35 -26.45
C PRO A 413 -8.10 8.37 -27.54
N ASP A 414 -7.31 9.39 -27.19
CA ASP A 414 -6.91 10.48 -28.08
C ASP A 414 -5.55 10.27 -28.78
N SER A 415 -4.92 9.09 -28.68
CA SER A 415 -3.90 8.73 -29.68
C SER A 415 -4.60 8.40 -31.01
N PHE A 416 -4.04 8.84 -32.14
CA PHE A 416 -4.57 8.49 -33.47
C PHE A 416 -4.77 6.96 -33.63
N ALA A 417 -3.96 6.17 -32.93
CA ALA A 417 -4.09 4.72 -32.81
C ALA A 417 -5.28 4.24 -31.95
N GLY A 418 -5.59 4.93 -30.84
CA GLY A 418 -6.74 4.63 -29.98
C GLY A 418 -8.08 4.89 -30.65
N ILE A 419 -8.20 5.98 -31.42
CA ILE A 419 -9.38 6.30 -32.24
C ILE A 419 -9.57 5.25 -33.35
N ALA A 420 -8.48 4.82 -33.99
CA ALA A 420 -8.52 3.75 -34.99
C ALA A 420 -8.91 2.38 -34.39
N ALA A 421 -8.44 2.06 -33.18
CA ALA A 421 -8.77 0.82 -32.49
C ALA A 421 -10.24 0.77 -32.04
N ALA A 422 -10.77 1.85 -31.44
CA ALA A 422 -12.16 1.94 -31.00
C ALA A 422 -13.15 1.87 -32.18
N SER A 423 -12.87 2.61 -33.27
CA SER A 423 -13.71 2.59 -34.47
C SER A 423 -13.73 1.24 -35.21
N SER A 424 -12.70 0.41 -35.03
CA SER A 424 -12.65 -0.94 -35.60
C SER A 424 -13.44 -1.98 -34.79
N ARG A 425 -13.56 -1.80 -33.47
CA ARG A 425 -14.28 -2.72 -32.56
C ARG A 425 -15.81 -2.54 -32.65
N ASP A 426 -16.29 -1.31 -32.82
CA ASP A 426 -17.73 -1.02 -32.85
C ASP A 426 -18.45 -1.36 -34.17
N ARG A 427 -17.73 -1.46 -35.30
CA ARG A 427 -18.35 -1.82 -36.58
C ARG A 427 -18.88 -3.27 -36.64
N ARG A 428 -18.50 -4.14 -35.71
CA ARG A 428 -18.96 -5.54 -35.69
C ARG A 428 -20.25 -5.79 -34.90
N LYS A 429 -20.83 -4.77 -34.22
CA LYS A 429 -22.00 -4.97 -33.35
C LYS A 429 -23.28 -4.20 -33.68
N PHE A 430 -23.35 -3.46 -34.79
CA PHE A 430 -24.59 -2.82 -35.22
C PHE A 430 -24.94 -3.16 -36.67
N LYS A 431 -25.49 -4.36 -36.87
CA LYS A 431 -26.54 -4.57 -37.87
C LYS A 431 -27.80 -4.89 -37.09
N ASP A 432 -28.87 -4.18 -37.42
CA ASP A 432 -30.25 -4.36 -36.95
C ASP A 432 -30.65 -3.61 -35.68
N VAL A 433 -30.85 -2.29 -35.79
CA VAL A 433 -31.96 -1.62 -35.08
C VAL A 433 -32.55 -0.52 -35.98
N ARG A 434 -33.85 -0.62 -36.30
CA ARG A 434 -34.64 0.39 -37.02
C ARG A 434 -34.97 1.55 -36.08
N PHE A 435 -34.74 2.79 -36.51
CA PHE A 435 -35.11 4.00 -35.77
C PHE A 435 -36.62 4.30 -35.88
N GLY A 436 -37.31 4.31 -34.74
CA GLY A 436 -38.63 4.93 -34.58
C GLY A 436 -38.48 6.36 -34.05
N ARG A 437 -39.19 7.31 -34.66
CA ARG A 437 -39.27 8.72 -34.23
C ARG A 437 -40.19 8.85 -33.00
N GLY A 438 -39.74 9.53 -31.95
CA GLY A 438 -40.53 9.86 -30.76
C GLY A 438 -39.82 10.93 -29.91
N SER A 439 -40.59 11.75 -29.21
CA SER A 439 -40.33 13.14 -28.78
C SER A 439 -39.29 13.39 -27.68
N SER A 440 -38.77 14.61 -27.72
CA SER A 440 -37.91 15.33 -26.78
C SER A 440 -38.51 15.54 -25.39
N ASP A 441 -37.80 15.05 -24.37
CA ASP A 441 -37.42 15.64 -23.07
C ASP A 441 -37.34 14.52 -22.03
N ASP A 442 -36.13 14.14 -21.61
CA ASP A 442 -35.90 13.60 -20.26
C ASP A 442 -34.39 13.45 -19.92
N MET A 443 -33.94 14.38 -19.07
CA MET A 443 -33.26 14.13 -17.79
C MET A 443 -31.99 13.28 -17.69
N PHE A 444 -31.29 13.00 -18.78
CA PHE A 444 -29.88 12.60 -18.76
C PHE A 444 -29.16 13.33 -19.89
N VAL A 445 -27.86 13.60 -19.71
CA VAL A 445 -26.98 14.36 -20.62
C VAL A 445 -26.92 15.88 -20.33
N ASN A 446 -26.16 16.26 -19.29
CA ASN A 446 -25.36 17.48 -19.33
C ASN A 446 -24.20 17.52 -18.31
N ILE A 447 -23.58 16.37 -18.02
CA ILE A 447 -22.31 16.31 -17.26
C ILE A 447 -21.10 16.20 -18.23
N ASP A 448 -21.33 15.96 -19.51
CA ASP A 448 -20.33 15.35 -20.39
C ASP A 448 -19.61 16.31 -21.37
N ARG A 449 -19.57 17.62 -21.08
CA ARG A 449 -18.84 18.60 -21.93
C ARG A 449 -17.86 19.51 -21.20
N ALA A 450 -18.06 19.76 -19.90
CA ALA A 450 -17.14 20.59 -19.11
C ALA A 450 -16.04 19.75 -18.42
N GLU A 451 -16.35 18.53 -17.96
CA GLU A 451 -15.35 17.61 -17.43
C GLU A 451 -14.39 17.07 -18.50
N THR A 452 -14.81 17.04 -19.76
CA THR A 452 -14.01 16.58 -20.91
C THR A 452 -12.81 17.50 -21.22
N MET A 453 -12.76 18.72 -20.69
CA MET A 453 -11.64 19.66 -20.92
C MET A 453 -10.64 19.78 -19.76
N ALA A 454 -10.96 19.29 -18.55
CA ALA A 454 -10.03 19.27 -17.41
C ALA A 454 -9.33 17.90 -17.31
N ARG A 455 -8.52 17.59 -18.32
CA ARG A 455 -7.77 16.32 -18.46
C ARG A 455 -6.95 16.00 -17.20
N ARG A 456 -7.34 14.98 -16.43
CA ARG A 456 -6.55 14.49 -15.28
C ARG A 456 -5.23 13.91 -15.80
N LYS A 457 -4.10 14.53 -15.44
CA LYS A 457 -2.75 14.12 -15.89
C LYS A 457 -2.24 13.01 -14.97
N ILE A 458 -2.12 11.78 -15.49
CA ILE A 458 -1.44 10.71 -14.77
C ILE A 458 0.04 11.09 -14.59
N ARG A 459 0.54 11.06 -13.34
CA ARG A 459 1.97 11.21 -13.03
C ARG A 459 2.54 9.89 -12.55
N CYS A 460 3.76 9.51 -12.97
CA CYS A 460 4.38 8.27 -12.54
C CYS A 460 5.77 8.42 -11.90
N GLY A 461 5.99 7.83 -10.72
CA GLY A 461 7.27 7.81 -10.03
C GLY A 461 7.77 6.39 -9.79
N PHE A 462 8.96 6.03 -10.28
CA PHE A 462 9.55 4.72 -10.02
C PHE A 462 10.92 4.82 -9.35
N VAL A 463 11.16 3.93 -8.39
CA VAL A 463 12.52 3.59 -7.93
C VAL A 463 13.16 2.70 -8.99
N SER A 464 14.44 2.92 -9.30
CA SER A 464 15.10 2.18 -10.38
C SER A 464 16.61 2.07 -10.20
N THR A 465 17.21 1.11 -10.90
CA THR A 465 18.67 1.04 -11.00
C THR A 465 19.27 2.24 -11.74
N ASN A 466 20.49 2.66 -11.38
CA ASN A 466 21.15 3.77 -12.08
C ASN A 466 21.57 3.42 -13.50
N SER A 467 21.66 2.14 -13.83
CA SER A 467 21.98 1.68 -15.18
C SER A 467 21.00 2.22 -16.23
N ILE A 468 19.71 2.40 -15.93
CA ILE A 468 18.76 2.97 -16.90
C ILE A 468 19.00 4.45 -17.22
N SER A 469 19.83 5.13 -16.42
CA SER A 469 20.21 6.54 -16.58
C SER A 469 21.67 6.72 -16.99
N GLN A 470 22.37 5.62 -17.31
CA GLN A 470 23.80 5.61 -17.62
C GLN A 470 24.10 4.73 -18.84
N GLY A 471 25.16 5.05 -19.58
CA GLY A 471 25.66 4.23 -20.68
C GLY A 471 24.65 3.98 -21.80
N GLU A 472 24.71 2.78 -22.39
CA GLU A 472 23.90 2.38 -23.55
C GLU A 472 22.38 2.40 -23.29
N GLN A 473 21.94 1.97 -22.10
CA GLN A 473 20.53 1.86 -21.76
C GLN A 473 19.81 3.20 -21.77
N ALA A 474 20.50 4.26 -21.34
CA ALA A 474 19.94 5.60 -21.30
C ALA A 474 19.52 6.09 -22.70
N GLY A 475 20.38 5.85 -23.70
CA GLY A 475 20.10 6.22 -25.08
C GLY A 475 18.88 5.49 -25.64
N VAL A 476 18.72 4.20 -25.32
CA VAL A 476 17.60 3.38 -25.81
C VAL A 476 16.28 3.78 -25.14
N LEU A 477 16.23 3.74 -23.80
CA LEU A 477 15.00 3.95 -23.04
C LEU A 477 14.49 5.38 -23.16
N TRP A 478 15.33 6.37 -22.88
CA TRP A 478 14.89 7.77 -22.80
C TRP A 478 14.54 8.34 -24.17
N SER A 479 15.27 7.97 -25.23
CA SER A 479 14.90 8.40 -26.58
C SER A 479 13.51 7.90 -26.95
N TRP A 480 13.18 6.65 -26.61
CA TRP A 480 11.85 6.09 -26.88
C TRP A 480 10.74 6.75 -26.06
N LEU A 481 10.99 7.00 -24.76
CA LEU A 481 10.06 7.67 -23.86
C LEU A 481 9.78 9.12 -24.28
N LEU A 482 10.83 9.89 -24.58
CA LEU A 482 10.74 11.28 -25.02
C LEU A 482 9.97 11.39 -26.34
N ASN A 483 10.20 10.48 -27.29
CA ASN A 483 9.46 10.42 -28.55
C ASN A 483 7.95 10.12 -28.38
N ARG A 484 7.53 9.67 -27.20
CA ARG A 484 6.11 9.46 -26.82
C ARG A 484 5.53 10.59 -25.97
N GLY A 485 6.27 11.70 -25.83
CA GLY A 485 5.87 12.86 -25.04
C GLY A 485 5.99 12.64 -23.53
N MET A 486 6.74 11.63 -23.09
CA MET A 486 7.06 11.47 -21.67
C MET A 486 8.20 12.42 -21.29
N HIS A 487 8.13 13.07 -20.13
CA HIS A 487 9.12 14.03 -19.64
C HIS A 487 9.54 13.71 -18.20
N ILE A 488 10.72 14.11 -17.78
CA ILE A 488 11.13 13.96 -16.37
C ILE A 488 10.69 15.22 -15.62
N GLN A 489 9.86 15.07 -14.59
CA GLN A 489 9.39 16.18 -13.75
C GLN A 489 10.31 16.41 -12.54
N PHE A 490 10.80 15.31 -11.95
CA PHE A 490 11.80 15.32 -10.89
C PHE A 490 12.60 14.01 -10.91
N ALA A 491 13.79 14.03 -10.32
CA ALA A 491 14.61 12.83 -10.14
C ALA A 491 15.53 13.01 -8.93
N HIS A 492 15.82 11.93 -8.23
CA HIS A 492 16.88 11.91 -7.22
C HIS A 492 18.10 11.21 -7.79
N ARG A 493 19.25 11.88 -7.70
CA ARG A 493 20.55 11.32 -8.07
C ARG A 493 20.85 10.11 -7.20
N THR A 494 21.76 9.24 -7.67
CA THR A 494 22.17 8.02 -6.99
C THR A 494 22.48 8.27 -5.51
N PHE A 495 21.79 7.56 -4.63
CA PHE A 495 22.09 7.51 -3.20
C PHE A 495 22.36 6.07 -2.79
N LYS A 496 23.12 5.88 -1.71
CA LYS A 496 23.33 4.56 -1.08
C LYS A 496 22.28 4.36 0.02
N PRO A 497 21.29 3.45 -0.13
CA PRO A 497 20.55 2.87 0.97
C PRO A 497 21.48 2.12 1.91
N ARG A 498 21.04 1.93 3.16
CA ARG A 498 21.65 0.95 4.09
C ARG A 498 21.67 -0.48 3.50
N ASN A 499 20.86 -0.75 2.46
CA ASN A 499 20.71 -2.06 1.81
C ASN A 499 21.00 -2.10 0.28
N GLY A 500 21.73 -1.14 -0.31
CA GLY A 500 22.19 -1.19 -1.73
C GLY A 500 21.64 -0.07 -2.65
N SER A 501 22.49 0.56 -3.48
CA SER A 501 22.34 1.87 -4.17
C SER A 501 21.36 1.93 -5.34
N TRP A 502 20.39 2.87 -5.35
CA TRP A 502 19.48 3.08 -6.49
C TRP A 502 19.04 4.56 -6.65
N PRO A 503 19.03 5.15 -7.86
CA PRO A 503 18.41 6.44 -8.13
C PRO A 503 16.88 6.35 -8.24
N LEU A 504 16.23 7.50 -8.08
CA LEU A 504 14.79 7.65 -8.23
C LEU A 504 14.55 8.46 -9.49
N VAL A 505 13.77 7.96 -10.43
CA VAL A 505 13.43 8.73 -11.65
C VAL A 505 11.94 8.69 -11.88
N THR A 506 11.31 9.85 -11.76
CA THR A 506 9.91 10.07 -12.10
C THR A 506 9.79 10.47 -13.55
N VAL A 507 8.85 9.84 -14.24
CA VAL A 507 8.51 10.16 -15.62
C VAL A 507 7.06 10.63 -15.61
N GLY A 508 6.77 11.81 -16.12
CA GLY A 508 5.42 12.33 -16.22
C GLY A 508 5.21 12.88 -17.62
N ARG A 509 4.01 12.73 -18.17
CA ARG A 509 3.66 13.40 -19.42
C ARG A 509 3.39 14.88 -19.11
N ALA A 510 4.34 15.77 -19.42
CA ALA A 510 4.11 17.21 -19.46
C ALA A 510 3.56 17.60 -20.85
N LEU A 511 2.81 18.71 -20.90
CA LEU A 511 2.14 19.22 -22.11
C LEU A 511 3.14 19.62 -23.19
#